data_AF-A0AAJ2VX39-F1
#
_entry.id   AF-A0AAJ2VX39-F1
#
_cell.length_a   1.000
_cell.length_b   1.000
_cell.length_c   1.000
_cell.angle_alpha   90.00
_cell.angle_beta   90.00
_cell.angle_gamma   90.00
#
_symmetry.space_group_name_H-M   'P 1'
#
loop_
_entity.id
_entity.type
_entity.pdbx_description
1 polymer ?
#
loop_
_entity_poly.entity_id
_entity_poly.type
_entity_poly.pdbx_seq_one_letter_code
_entity_poly.pdbx_strand_id
1 'polypeptide(L)'
;MNSKKRSLINILIGIILILFGYYLYSFTVTLFHYMGLLMIIYGGFVSVVKILKITFLNNGKFKGIHRFEENENLQIPSSSKEILEFRIKHNKEVIFKVPYFGEFNVLNYNNKDNNFNNPSFLKEEISNIVNREFYPVFRAENLIPIARNKSNGALFVEENKSEVVYIDLDNSNFKPLTLNKKLDFYLDLNKLSLQNNAYYGNALEKLENIISNEEFFYDVPDGIFEGKDYLEIFDKSFNLLDINIDYSITAIEEKEDKYFIELEIEGKIFKTFFQKYSHYIDNERITMVLNEILELTQANVQKKFYLLSYEFCDFGIVLADQSTYEKLKENGCIDFDFENQKLTAEEIRSIKKYSDLSTEIDNIEFHIELVKKSNKKDFKKGRQYHFSYQTKYLFDTDGLNLIKEKLNIVIVKIELGYEIFFKN
;
A
#
# COMPACT_ATOMS: atom_id res chain seq x y z
N MET A 1 11.34 -28.62 -28.40
CA MET A 1 12.65 -28.29 -27.76
C MET A 1 12.70 -26.80 -27.47
N ASN A 2 12.86 -26.42 -26.20
CA ASN A 2 12.74 -25.04 -25.71
C ASN A 2 13.70 -24.08 -26.46
N SER A 3 13.27 -22.88 -26.88
CA SER A 3 14.08 -21.99 -27.74
C SER A 3 15.41 -21.59 -27.07
N LYS A 4 15.43 -21.47 -25.74
CA LYS A 4 16.64 -21.28 -24.92
C LYS A 4 17.62 -22.45 -25.02
N LYS A 5 17.14 -23.70 -24.99
CA LYS A 5 17.99 -24.90 -25.16
C LYS A 5 18.65 -24.92 -26.54
N ARG A 6 17.92 -24.54 -27.59
CA ARG A 6 18.48 -24.40 -28.96
C ARG A 6 19.55 -23.31 -29.05
N SER A 7 19.35 -22.16 -28.39
CA SER A 7 20.34 -21.07 -28.41
C SER A 7 21.62 -21.43 -27.65
N LEU A 8 21.51 -22.12 -26.50
CA LEU A 8 22.67 -22.62 -25.74
C LEU A 8 23.49 -23.65 -26.52
N ILE A 9 22.84 -24.60 -27.18
CA ILE A 9 23.52 -25.59 -28.04
C ILE A 9 24.28 -24.89 -29.18
N ASN A 10 23.71 -23.83 -29.78
CA ASN A 10 24.39 -23.08 -30.83
C ASN A 10 25.59 -22.26 -30.35
N ILE A 11 25.56 -21.76 -29.11
CA ILE A 11 26.74 -21.12 -28.50
C ILE A 11 27.84 -22.16 -28.28
N LEU A 12 27.47 -23.35 -27.79
CA LEU A 12 28.41 -24.46 -27.61
C LEU A 12 29.06 -24.88 -28.95
N ILE A 13 28.26 -24.99 -30.01
CA ILE A 13 28.75 -25.26 -31.37
C ILE A 13 29.70 -24.14 -31.84
N GLY A 14 29.36 -22.88 -31.58
CA GLY A 14 30.23 -21.73 -31.88
C GLY A 14 31.59 -21.82 -31.18
N ILE A 15 31.61 -22.16 -29.89
CA ILE A 15 32.84 -22.34 -29.10
C ILE A 15 33.67 -23.52 -29.62
N ILE A 16 33.03 -24.65 -29.95
CA ILE A 16 33.72 -25.82 -30.53
C ILE A 16 34.35 -25.46 -31.88
N LEU A 17 33.66 -24.69 -32.73
CA LEU A 17 34.18 -24.23 -34.02
C LEU A 17 35.37 -23.27 -33.85
N ILE A 18 35.35 -22.41 -32.82
CA ILE A 18 36.50 -21.53 -32.48
C ILE A 18 37.70 -22.38 -32.05
N LEU A 19 37.51 -23.35 -31.16
CA LEU A 19 38.59 -24.20 -30.66
C LEU A 19 39.18 -25.09 -31.77
N PHE A 20 38.33 -25.70 -32.59
CA PHE A 20 38.76 -26.51 -33.72
C PHE A 20 39.39 -25.66 -34.83
N GLY A 21 38.86 -24.46 -35.07
CA GLY A 21 39.45 -23.48 -35.99
C GLY A 21 40.83 -23.01 -35.53
N TYR A 22 41.02 -22.77 -34.23
CA TYR A 22 42.32 -22.42 -33.64
C TYR A 22 43.34 -23.56 -33.78
N TYR A 23 42.90 -24.80 -33.58
CA TYR A 23 43.73 -25.98 -33.83
C TYR A 23 44.17 -26.07 -35.31
N LEU A 24 43.24 -25.89 -36.26
CA LEU A 24 43.56 -25.88 -37.69
C LEU A 24 44.47 -24.70 -38.11
N TYR A 25 44.29 -23.54 -37.49
CA TYR A 25 45.12 -22.35 -37.70
C TYR A 25 46.57 -22.54 -37.22
N SER A 26 46.84 -23.51 -36.34
CA SER A 26 48.19 -23.80 -35.86
C SER A 26 49.06 -24.61 -36.84
N PHE A 27 48.46 -25.17 -37.90
CA PHE A 27 49.19 -25.90 -38.94
C PHE A 27 49.84 -24.94 -39.94
N THR A 28 51.08 -25.23 -40.33
CA THR A 28 51.87 -24.44 -41.29
C THR A 28 51.42 -24.58 -42.75
N VAL A 29 50.47 -25.46 -43.04
CA VAL A 29 49.90 -25.66 -44.38
C VAL A 29 48.88 -24.57 -44.67
N THR A 30 49.12 -23.79 -45.72
CA THR A 30 48.33 -22.61 -46.11
C THR A 30 46.82 -22.86 -46.16
N LEU A 31 46.40 -24.01 -46.67
CA LEU A 31 44.99 -24.39 -46.76
C LEU A 31 44.33 -24.55 -45.38
N PHE A 32 44.98 -25.26 -44.44
CA PHE A 32 44.46 -25.47 -43.09
C PHE A 32 44.48 -24.19 -42.27
N HIS A 33 45.48 -23.34 -42.50
CA HIS A 33 45.58 -22.01 -41.91
C HIS A 33 44.35 -21.14 -42.24
N TYR A 34 44.00 -21.03 -43.53
CA TYR A 34 42.83 -20.26 -43.97
C TYR A 34 41.49 -20.90 -43.57
N MET A 35 41.39 -22.24 -43.58
CA MET A 35 40.20 -22.94 -43.05
C MET A 35 40.02 -22.65 -41.55
N GLY A 36 41.09 -22.71 -40.77
CA GLY A 36 41.07 -22.41 -39.34
C GLY A 36 40.60 -20.98 -39.06
N LEU A 37 41.12 -20.01 -39.82
CA LEU A 37 40.70 -18.61 -39.72
C LEU A 37 39.19 -18.43 -40.02
N LEU A 38 38.68 -19.06 -41.09
CA LEU A 38 37.26 -19.02 -41.45
C LEU A 38 36.37 -19.62 -40.35
N MET A 39 36.80 -20.72 -39.74
CA MET A 39 36.06 -21.37 -38.66
C MET A 39 36.06 -20.53 -37.37
N ILE A 40 37.16 -19.85 -37.04
CA ILE A 40 37.21 -18.90 -35.91
C ILE A 40 36.25 -17.73 -36.15
N ILE A 41 36.29 -17.11 -37.33
CA ILE A 41 35.41 -15.98 -37.68
C ILE A 41 33.94 -16.39 -37.60
N TYR A 42 33.60 -17.54 -38.19
CA TYR A 42 32.23 -18.04 -38.19
C TYR A 42 31.76 -18.42 -36.78
N GLY A 43 32.58 -19.14 -36.00
CA GLY A 43 32.26 -19.52 -34.63
C GLY A 43 32.10 -18.31 -33.69
N GLY A 44 32.95 -17.30 -33.86
CA GLY A 44 32.85 -16.01 -33.15
C GLY A 44 31.56 -15.28 -33.49
N PHE A 45 31.25 -15.14 -34.78
CA PHE A 45 30.01 -14.52 -35.24
C PHE A 45 28.76 -15.22 -34.71
N VAL A 46 28.70 -16.55 -34.80
CA VAL A 46 27.56 -17.35 -34.29
C VAL A 46 27.40 -17.12 -32.79
N SER A 47 28.48 -17.15 -32.02
CA SER A 47 28.43 -16.96 -30.56
C SER A 47 27.92 -15.56 -30.20
N VAL A 48 28.48 -14.51 -30.82
CA VAL A 48 28.07 -13.11 -30.59
C VAL A 48 26.61 -12.89 -30.95
N VAL A 49 26.17 -13.33 -32.14
CA VAL A 49 24.78 -13.16 -32.58
C VAL A 49 23.81 -13.89 -31.65
N LYS A 50 24.16 -15.08 -31.14
CA LYS A 50 23.30 -15.82 -30.20
C LYS A 50 23.28 -15.20 -28.82
N ILE A 51 24.41 -14.70 -28.32
CA ILE A 51 24.48 -13.95 -27.06
C ILE A 51 23.60 -12.71 -27.16
N LEU A 52 23.80 -11.87 -28.20
CA LEU A 52 22.96 -10.70 -28.46
C LEU A 52 21.48 -11.08 -28.56
N LYS A 53 21.14 -12.16 -29.27
CA LYS A 53 19.75 -12.63 -29.38
C LYS A 53 19.17 -13.04 -28.02
N ILE A 54 19.93 -13.68 -27.14
CA ILE A 54 19.48 -14.03 -25.79
C ILE A 54 19.27 -12.76 -24.95
N THR A 55 20.21 -11.82 -24.98
CA THR A 55 20.11 -10.54 -24.27
C THR A 55 18.92 -9.73 -24.77
N PHE A 56 18.75 -9.58 -26.09
CA PHE A 56 17.60 -8.88 -26.68
C PHE A 56 16.26 -9.58 -26.45
N LEU A 57 16.22 -10.92 -26.42
CA LEU A 57 14.99 -11.67 -26.10
C LEU A 57 14.60 -11.54 -24.63
N ASN A 58 15.57 -11.54 -23.71
CA ASN A 58 15.30 -11.32 -22.28
C ASN A 58 14.93 -9.85 -22.01
N ASN A 59 15.69 -8.89 -22.52
CA ASN A 59 15.39 -7.45 -22.38
C ASN A 59 14.09 -7.05 -23.09
N GLY A 60 13.77 -7.70 -24.22
CA GLY A 60 12.51 -7.48 -24.94
C GLY A 60 11.29 -7.97 -24.16
N LYS A 61 11.44 -8.97 -23.29
CA LYS A 61 10.34 -9.53 -22.51
C LYS A 61 9.91 -8.62 -21.35
N PHE A 62 10.88 -8.04 -20.66
CA PHE A 62 10.66 -7.12 -19.52
C PHE A 62 10.74 -5.64 -19.92
N LYS A 63 10.61 -5.35 -21.22
CA LYS A 63 10.72 -4.00 -21.78
C LYS A 63 9.76 -3.00 -21.12
N GLY A 64 8.57 -3.44 -20.70
CA GLY A 64 7.60 -2.60 -19.98
C GLY A 64 8.15 -2.07 -18.66
N ILE A 65 8.81 -2.92 -17.87
CA ILE A 65 9.42 -2.55 -16.58
C ILE A 65 10.56 -1.55 -16.81
N HIS A 66 11.50 -1.87 -17.70
CA HIS A 66 12.64 -0.97 -17.97
C HIS A 66 12.20 0.38 -18.54
N ARG A 67 11.19 0.39 -19.43
CA ARG A 67 10.63 1.64 -19.94
C ARG A 67 10.02 2.49 -18.83
N PHE A 68 9.33 1.87 -17.87
CA PHE A 68 8.78 2.60 -16.73
C PHE A 68 9.92 3.19 -15.88
N GLU A 69 10.94 2.42 -15.53
CA GLU A 69 12.13 2.90 -14.79
C GLU A 69 12.81 4.08 -15.53
N GLU A 70 13.01 3.96 -16.84
CA GLU A 70 13.63 5.01 -17.66
C GLU A 70 12.76 6.28 -17.77
N ASN A 71 11.46 6.13 -18.03
CA ASN A 71 10.55 7.26 -18.20
C ASN A 71 10.35 8.04 -16.90
N GLU A 72 10.24 7.32 -15.79
CA GLU A 72 9.98 7.91 -14.48
C GLU A 72 11.28 8.29 -13.74
N ASN A 73 12.44 7.99 -14.34
CA ASN A 73 13.77 8.20 -13.76
C ASN A 73 13.86 7.66 -12.32
N LEU A 74 13.47 6.39 -12.14
CA LEU A 74 13.47 5.69 -10.85
C LEU A 74 13.92 4.23 -11.01
N GLN A 75 14.24 3.57 -9.90
CA GLN A 75 14.53 2.15 -9.80
C GLN A 75 13.44 1.42 -9.01
N ILE A 76 12.96 0.30 -9.54
CA ILE A 76 12.00 -0.53 -8.82
C ILE A 76 12.75 -1.38 -7.77
N PRO A 77 12.31 -1.41 -6.49
CA PRO A 77 12.89 -2.28 -5.47
C PRO A 77 12.97 -3.73 -5.92
N SER A 78 14.07 -4.42 -5.60
CA SER A 78 14.36 -5.76 -6.15
C SER A 78 13.25 -6.78 -5.88
N SER A 79 12.68 -6.81 -4.68
CA SER A 79 11.58 -7.72 -4.32
C SER A 79 10.32 -7.47 -5.16
N SER A 80 9.94 -6.21 -5.35
CA SER A 80 8.82 -5.81 -6.21
C SER A 80 9.10 -6.15 -7.67
N LYS A 81 10.34 -5.92 -8.13
CA LYS A 81 10.76 -6.20 -9.50
C LYS A 81 10.66 -7.68 -9.84
N GLU A 82 11.10 -8.57 -8.93
CA GLU A 82 11.00 -10.02 -9.12
C GLU A 82 9.56 -10.50 -9.33
N ILE A 83 8.61 -9.92 -8.58
CA ILE A 83 7.18 -10.23 -8.70
C ILE A 83 6.61 -9.75 -10.04
N LEU A 84 6.92 -8.53 -10.45
CA LEU A 84 6.50 -7.98 -11.74
C LEU A 84 7.09 -8.78 -12.91
N GLU A 85 8.38 -9.12 -12.83
CA GLU A 85 9.05 -9.97 -13.81
C GLU A 85 8.45 -11.37 -13.85
N PHE A 86 8.08 -11.96 -12.70
CA PHE A 86 7.41 -13.25 -12.66
C PHE A 86 6.08 -13.21 -13.44
N ARG A 87 5.23 -12.20 -13.18
CA ARG A 87 3.96 -12.00 -13.89
C ARG A 87 4.15 -11.92 -15.41
N ILE A 88 5.13 -11.15 -15.86
CA ILE A 88 5.45 -10.99 -17.29
C ILE A 88 6.05 -12.28 -17.87
N LYS A 89 6.91 -12.96 -17.11
CA LYS A 89 7.60 -14.17 -17.54
C LYS A 89 6.61 -15.29 -17.85
N HIS A 90 5.59 -15.44 -17.02
CA HIS A 90 4.61 -16.52 -17.17
C HIS A 90 3.39 -16.13 -18.01
N ASN A 91 3.19 -14.83 -18.28
CA ASN A 91 2.07 -14.30 -19.05
C ASN A 91 0.69 -14.82 -18.57
N LYS A 92 0.54 -14.99 -17.26
CA LYS A 92 -0.70 -15.35 -16.58
C LYS A 92 -0.88 -14.45 -15.38
N GLU A 93 -2.12 -14.16 -15.00
CA GLU A 93 -2.41 -13.37 -13.79
C GLU A 93 -1.72 -13.96 -12.56
N VAL A 94 -1.34 -13.07 -11.65
CA VAL A 94 -0.75 -13.43 -10.36
C VAL A 94 -1.61 -12.73 -9.32
N ILE A 95 -2.37 -13.52 -8.58
CA ILE A 95 -3.38 -13.06 -7.64
C ILE A 95 -2.91 -13.43 -6.24
N PHE A 96 -3.09 -12.52 -5.29
CA PHE A 96 -2.78 -12.75 -3.90
C PHE A 96 -3.73 -12.02 -2.95
N LYS A 97 -3.81 -12.47 -1.70
CA LYS A 97 -4.66 -11.85 -0.68
C LYS A 97 -3.86 -10.93 0.22
N VAL A 98 -4.46 -9.78 0.52
CA VAL A 98 -4.02 -8.88 1.58
C VAL A 98 -5.13 -8.85 2.64
N PRO A 99 -4.81 -9.01 3.94
CA PRO A 99 -5.77 -8.93 5.03
C PRO A 99 -6.67 -7.70 4.90
N TYR A 100 -7.98 -7.84 5.15
CA TYR A 100 -8.99 -6.76 5.12
C TYR A 100 -9.29 -6.11 3.76
N PHE A 101 -8.35 -6.19 2.80
CA PHE A 101 -8.46 -5.52 1.50
C PHE A 101 -8.73 -6.48 0.33
N GLY A 102 -8.76 -7.78 0.62
CA GLY A 102 -9.17 -8.83 -0.31
C GLY A 102 -8.11 -9.23 -1.33
N GLU A 103 -8.56 -9.63 -2.52
CA GLU A 103 -7.70 -10.18 -3.58
C GLU A 103 -7.15 -9.10 -4.51
N PHE A 104 -5.83 -9.08 -4.67
CA PHE A 104 -5.08 -8.21 -5.55
C PHE A 104 -4.49 -8.97 -6.72
N ASN A 105 -4.49 -8.36 -7.90
CA ASN A 105 -3.83 -8.85 -9.10
C ASN A 105 -2.59 -8.00 -9.39
N VAL A 106 -1.44 -8.65 -9.54
CA VAL A 106 -0.18 -8.00 -9.90
C VAL A 106 -0.28 -7.39 -11.29
N LEU A 107 0.14 -6.13 -11.41
CA LEU A 107 0.07 -5.38 -12.65
C LEU A 107 0.94 -6.01 -13.74
N ASN A 108 0.45 -5.95 -14.98
CA ASN A 108 1.22 -6.32 -16.14
C ASN A 108 1.84 -5.07 -16.76
N TYR A 109 3.13 -4.83 -16.53
CA TYR A 109 3.84 -3.67 -17.06
C TYR A 109 4.00 -3.64 -18.58
N ASN A 110 3.62 -4.73 -19.27
CA ASN A 110 3.51 -4.71 -20.73
C ASN A 110 2.14 -4.21 -21.22
N ASN A 111 1.18 -3.98 -20.33
CA ASN A 111 -0.12 -3.42 -20.66
C ASN A 111 0.01 -1.93 -21.01
N LYS A 112 -0.71 -1.49 -22.04
CA LYS A 112 -0.71 -0.12 -22.55
C LYS A 112 -2.12 0.47 -22.67
N ASP A 113 -3.13 -0.24 -22.19
CA ASP A 113 -4.49 0.24 -22.22
C ASP A 113 -4.64 1.49 -21.34
N ASN A 114 -5.57 2.38 -21.67
CA ASN A 114 -5.88 3.55 -20.84
C ASN A 114 -6.85 3.15 -19.72
N ASN A 115 -6.39 2.28 -18.82
CA ASN A 115 -7.16 1.85 -17.65
C ASN A 115 -6.22 1.58 -16.46
N PHE A 116 -6.80 1.31 -15.30
CA PHE A 116 -6.05 1.06 -14.07
C PHE A 116 -5.15 -0.21 -14.09
N ASN A 117 -5.18 -1.03 -15.14
CA ASN A 117 -4.22 -2.14 -15.30
C ASN A 117 -2.91 -1.69 -15.98
N ASN A 118 -2.83 -0.45 -16.46
CA ASN A 118 -1.62 0.17 -16.97
C ASN A 118 -0.89 0.89 -15.83
N PRO A 119 0.37 0.53 -15.51
CA PRO A 119 1.10 1.12 -14.39
C PRO A 119 1.29 2.63 -14.47
N SER A 120 1.51 3.20 -15.66
CA SER A 120 1.69 4.65 -15.80
C SER A 120 0.39 5.39 -15.52
N PHE A 121 -0.73 4.89 -16.03
CA PHE A 121 -2.05 5.47 -15.77
C PHE A 121 -2.40 5.36 -14.28
N LEU A 122 -2.21 4.18 -13.67
CA LEU A 122 -2.46 3.99 -12.25
C LEU A 122 -1.57 4.87 -11.37
N LYS A 123 -0.30 5.07 -11.73
CA LYS A 123 0.61 5.98 -11.01
C LYS A 123 0.09 7.41 -11.02
N GLU A 124 -0.38 7.88 -12.17
CA GLU A 124 -0.94 9.23 -12.34
C GLU A 124 -2.18 9.40 -11.45
N GLU A 125 -3.10 8.44 -11.47
CA GLU A 125 -4.30 8.45 -10.63
C GLU A 125 -3.98 8.44 -9.13
N ILE A 126 -3.05 7.58 -8.69
CA ILE A 126 -2.61 7.58 -7.29
C ILE A 126 -1.98 8.93 -6.92
N SER A 127 -1.09 9.46 -7.75
CA SER A 127 -0.45 10.77 -7.53
C SER A 127 -1.47 11.88 -7.42
N ASN A 128 -2.49 11.89 -8.29
CA ASN A 128 -3.55 12.90 -8.30
C ASN A 128 -4.36 12.86 -7.00
N ILE A 129 -4.78 11.67 -6.56
CA ILE A 129 -5.53 11.50 -5.32
C ILE A 129 -4.69 11.90 -4.11
N VAL A 130 -3.44 11.42 -4.02
CA VAL A 130 -2.52 11.79 -2.93
C VAL A 130 -2.34 13.30 -2.84
N ASN A 131 -2.07 13.96 -3.96
CA ASN A 131 -1.82 15.40 -3.97
C ASN A 131 -3.08 16.23 -3.70
N ARG A 132 -4.26 15.76 -4.11
CA ARG A 132 -5.52 16.51 -4.00
C ARG A 132 -6.21 16.28 -2.66
N GLU A 133 -6.30 15.03 -2.22
CA GLU A 133 -7.14 14.63 -1.09
C GLU A 133 -6.36 14.44 0.21
N PHE A 134 -5.05 14.17 0.13
CA PHE A 134 -4.28 13.76 1.30
C PHE A 134 -3.07 14.64 1.59
N TYR A 135 -2.60 15.48 0.67
CA TYR A 135 -1.51 16.40 0.94
C TYR A 135 -1.98 17.54 1.87
N PRO A 136 -1.19 17.96 2.89
CA PRO A 136 0.18 17.55 3.19
C PRO A 136 0.31 16.37 4.15
N VAL A 137 -0.82 15.82 4.62
CA VAL A 137 -0.90 14.78 5.66
C VAL A 137 -0.22 13.50 5.21
N PHE A 138 -0.42 13.12 3.95
CA PHE A 138 0.28 12.03 3.30
C PHE A 138 1.01 12.54 2.05
N ARG A 139 2.21 12.01 1.83
CA ARG A 139 3.05 12.31 0.66
C ARG A 139 3.70 11.03 0.18
N ALA A 140 3.77 10.87 -1.13
CA ALA A 140 4.52 9.81 -1.77
C ALA A 140 5.28 10.37 -2.96
N GLU A 141 6.54 9.99 -3.11
CA GLU A 141 7.39 10.38 -4.22
C GLU A 141 7.91 9.12 -4.92
N ASN A 142 8.24 9.22 -6.22
CA ASN A 142 8.77 8.10 -7.01
C ASN A 142 7.93 6.81 -6.86
N LEU A 143 6.62 6.98 -7.01
CA LEU A 143 5.61 5.94 -6.80
C LEU A 143 5.66 4.85 -7.87
N ILE A 144 5.61 3.59 -7.41
CA ILE A 144 5.68 2.39 -8.23
C ILE A 144 4.45 1.52 -7.92
N PRO A 145 3.43 1.52 -8.80
CA PRO A 145 2.25 0.68 -8.60
C PRO A 145 2.58 -0.79 -8.78
N ILE A 146 2.08 -1.66 -7.89
CA ILE A 146 2.39 -3.08 -7.86
C ILE A 146 1.20 -3.93 -8.26
N ALA A 147 0.05 -3.67 -7.65
CA ALA A 147 -1.14 -4.51 -7.80
C ALA A 147 -2.42 -3.69 -7.59
N ARG A 148 -3.55 -4.21 -8.06
CA ARG A 148 -4.87 -3.65 -7.80
C ARG A 148 -5.88 -4.74 -7.48
N ASN A 149 -6.89 -4.39 -6.68
CA ASN A 149 -8.05 -5.25 -6.45
C ASN A 149 -9.22 -4.84 -7.38
N LYS A 150 -10.34 -5.54 -7.26
CA LYS A 150 -11.56 -5.26 -8.06
C LYS A 150 -12.31 -4.03 -7.55
N SER A 151 -12.15 -3.67 -6.28
CA SER A 151 -12.80 -2.54 -5.61
C SER A 151 -11.99 -1.25 -5.73
N ASN A 152 -11.20 -1.10 -6.79
CA ASN A 152 -10.34 0.06 -7.05
C ASN A 152 -9.30 0.40 -5.97
N GLY A 153 -9.03 -0.51 -5.05
CA GLY A 153 -7.85 -0.48 -4.19
C GLY A 153 -6.58 -0.75 -4.99
N ALA A 154 -5.53 0.02 -4.72
CA ALA A 154 -4.23 -0.10 -5.33
C ALA A 154 -3.13 -0.28 -4.28
N LEU A 155 -2.13 -1.10 -4.61
CA LEU A 155 -0.91 -1.25 -3.83
C LEU A 155 0.24 -0.60 -4.59
N PHE A 156 1.06 0.17 -3.91
CA PHE A 156 2.28 0.75 -4.46
C PHE A 156 3.43 0.71 -3.45
N VAL A 157 4.64 0.94 -3.96
CA VAL A 157 5.85 1.17 -3.17
C VAL A 157 6.54 2.44 -3.67
N GLU A 158 7.48 2.97 -2.90
CA GLU A 158 8.36 4.07 -3.32
C GLU A 158 9.78 3.51 -3.59
N GLU A 159 10.52 4.09 -4.53
CA GLU A 159 11.84 3.61 -5.01
C GLU A 159 12.82 3.18 -3.89
N ASN A 160 12.84 3.90 -2.78
CA ASN A 160 13.76 3.66 -1.67
C ASN A 160 13.09 3.06 -0.42
N LYS A 161 11.84 2.60 -0.54
CA LYS A 161 11.07 2.01 0.56
C LYS A 161 10.68 0.58 0.24
N SER A 162 10.72 -0.28 1.26
CA SER A 162 10.22 -1.66 1.15
C SER A 162 8.77 -1.81 1.61
N GLU A 163 8.22 -0.75 2.18
CA GLU A 163 6.86 -0.70 2.69
C GLU A 163 5.87 -0.68 1.52
N VAL A 164 4.84 -1.50 1.62
CA VAL A 164 3.74 -1.50 0.66
C VAL A 164 2.65 -0.58 1.21
N VAL A 165 2.17 0.33 0.38
CA VAL A 165 1.09 1.23 0.74
C VAL A 165 -0.16 0.83 -0.02
N TYR A 166 -1.26 0.69 0.71
CA TYR A 166 -2.60 0.56 0.15
C TYR A 166 -3.26 1.93 0.04
N ILE A 167 -3.94 2.17 -1.08
CA ILE A 167 -4.81 3.33 -1.27
C ILE A 167 -6.11 2.89 -1.94
N ASP A 168 -7.22 3.37 -1.42
CA ASP A 168 -8.53 3.26 -2.07
C ASP A 168 -8.70 4.44 -3.03
N LEU A 169 -8.81 4.17 -4.32
CA LEU A 169 -8.92 5.22 -5.34
C LEU A 169 -10.32 5.86 -5.40
N ASP A 170 -11.34 5.21 -4.82
CA ASP A 170 -12.71 5.71 -4.83
C ASP A 170 -13.12 6.34 -3.49
N ASN A 171 -12.30 6.20 -2.45
CA ASN A 171 -12.64 6.64 -1.10
C ASN A 171 -11.56 7.56 -0.49
N SER A 172 -11.78 8.87 -0.57
CA SER A 172 -10.90 9.87 0.05
C SER A 172 -11.04 10.00 1.57
N ASN A 173 -12.01 9.33 2.20
CA ASN A 173 -12.14 9.34 3.65
C ASN A 173 -11.20 8.33 4.34
N PHE A 174 -10.74 7.31 3.60
CA PHE A 174 -9.82 6.30 4.10
C PHE A 174 -8.39 6.69 3.72
N LYS A 175 -7.54 6.97 4.71
CA LYS A 175 -6.16 7.37 4.45
C LYS A 175 -5.39 6.26 3.72
N PRO A 176 -4.39 6.61 2.89
CA PRO A 176 -3.40 5.65 2.44
C PRO A 176 -2.77 4.92 3.65
N LEU A 177 -2.79 3.60 3.62
CA LEU A 177 -2.34 2.75 4.72
C LEU A 177 -1.02 2.09 4.39
N THR A 178 -0.01 2.32 5.22
CA THR A 178 1.24 1.55 5.15
C THR A 178 1.02 0.17 5.75
N LEU A 179 1.22 -0.88 4.95
CA LEU A 179 1.07 -2.25 5.40
C LEU A 179 2.27 -2.65 6.27
N ASN A 180 2.00 -3.40 7.34
CA ASN A 180 3.01 -3.79 8.34
C ASN A 180 4.04 -4.80 7.82
N LYS A 181 3.80 -5.40 6.65
CA LYS A 181 4.67 -6.40 6.03
C LYS A 181 5.09 -5.97 4.63
N LYS A 182 6.21 -6.53 4.20
CA LYS A 182 6.74 -6.39 2.85
C LYS A 182 5.90 -7.23 1.88
N LEU A 183 6.03 -6.93 0.59
CA LEU A 183 5.27 -7.58 -0.47
C LEU A 183 5.50 -9.12 -0.54
N ASP A 184 6.71 -9.58 -0.22
CA ASP A 184 7.10 -10.99 -0.23
C ASP A 184 6.41 -11.82 0.87
N PHE A 185 5.98 -11.20 1.96
CA PHE A 185 5.12 -11.84 2.96
C PHE A 185 3.77 -12.21 2.35
N TYR A 186 3.12 -11.27 1.65
CA TYR A 186 1.80 -11.49 1.04
C TYR A 186 1.87 -12.37 -0.22
N LEU A 187 3.00 -12.34 -0.92
CA LEU A 187 3.21 -13.01 -2.19
C LEU A 187 4.58 -13.70 -2.26
N ASP A 188 4.66 -14.91 -1.71
CA ASP A 188 5.81 -15.80 -1.88
C ASP A 188 5.72 -16.55 -3.23
N LEU A 189 6.58 -16.18 -4.17
CA LEU A 189 6.65 -16.77 -5.51
C LEU A 189 6.89 -18.29 -5.49
N ASN A 190 7.48 -18.84 -4.42
CA ASN A 190 7.75 -20.28 -4.30
C ASN A 190 6.52 -21.08 -3.85
N LYS A 191 5.50 -20.43 -3.30
CA LYS A 191 4.27 -21.05 -2.79
C LYS A 191 3.07 -20.86 -3.72
N LEU A 192 3.29 -20.33 -4.92
CA LEU A 192 2.23 -20.09 -5.89
C LEU A 192 1.65 -21.40 -6.43
N SER A 193 0.31 -21.48 -6.43
CA SER A 193 -0.44 -22.57 -7.07
C SER A 193 -1.06 -22.11 -8.37
N LEU A 194 -1.04 -22.94 -9.42
CA LEU A 194 -1.69 -22.61 -10.69
C LEU A 194 -3.14 -23.11 -10.66
N GLN A 195 -4.11 -22.20 -10.66
CA GLN A 195 -5.54 -22.50 -10.61
C GLN A 195 -6.27 -21.68 -11.67
N ASN A 196 -7.19 -22.28 -12.44
CA ASN A 196 -8.01 -21.58 -13.43
C ASN A 196 -7.21 -20.65 -14.38
N ASN A 197 -6.01 -21.07 -14.77
CA ASN A 197 -5.09 -20.31 -15.62
C ASN A 197 -4.50 -19.01 -15.00
N ALA A 198 -4.60 -18.82 -13.69
CA ALA A 198 -3.93 -17.80 -12.90
C ALA A 198 -3.00 -18.44 -11.85
N TYR A 199 -1.92 -17.76 -11.46
CA TYR A 199 -1.16 -18.12 -10.27
C TYR A 199 -1.81 -17.47 -9.06
N TYR A 200 -2.06 -18.27 -8.04
CA TYR A 200 -2.67 -17.84 -6.80
C TYR A 200 -1.72 -18.07 -5.63
N GLY A 201 -1.45 -17.01 -4.87
CA GLY A 201 -0.74 -17.05 -3.61
C GLY A 201 -1.68 -16.63 -2.48
N ASN A 202 -1.83 -17.48 -1.47
CA ASN A 202 -2.44 -17.06 -0.21
C ASN A 202 -1.46 -17.36 0.90
N ALA A 203 -0.86 -16.31 1.44
CA ALA A 203 0.02 -16.41 2.60
C ALA A 203 -0.74 -16.42 3.93
N LEU A 204 -2.05 -16.16 3.91
CA LEU A 204 -2.87 -16.07 5.11
C LEU A 204 -3.12 -17.47 5.69
N GLU A 205 -2.70 -17.65 6.94
CA GLU A 205 -3.04 -18.79 7.78
C GLU A 205 -4.51 -18.68 8.19
N LYS A 206 -5.21 -19.82 8.22
CA LYS A 206 -6.58 -19.87 8.71
C LYS A 206 -6.61 -19.75 10.23
N LEU A 207 -7.70 -19.21 10.77
CA LEU A 207 -7.89 -19.00 12.21
C LEU A 207 -7.60 -20.26 13.03
N GLU A 208 -8.11 -21.41 12.59
CA GLU A 208 -7.97 -22.71 13.30
C GLU A 208 -6.52 -23.23 13.37
N ASN A 209 -5.60 -22.65 12.60
CA ASN A 209 -4.18 -22.97 12.66
C ASN A 209 -3.41 -22.00 13.57
N ILE A 210 -4.00 -20.87 13.95
CA ILE A 210 -3.38 -19.84 14.78
C ILE A 210 -3.77 -20.01 16.25
N ILE A 211 -5.05 -20.32 16.50
CA ILE A 211 -5.63 -20.47 17.84
C ILE A 211 -6.47 -21.75 17.96
N SER A 212 -6.63 -22.24 19.20
CA SER A 212 -7.47 -23.39 19.50
C SER A 212 -8.94 -22.98 19.74
N ASN A 213 -9.88 -23.93 19.60
CA ASN A 213 -11.31 -23.70 19.84
C ASN A 213 -11.66 -23.33 21.28
N GLU A 214 -10.73 -23.46 22.23
CA GLU A 214 -10.91 -23.09 23.64
C GLU A 214 -10.52 -21.62 23.89
N GLU A 215 -9.91 -20.95 22.92
CA GLU A 215 -9.39 -19.58 23.06
C GLU A 215 -10.26 -18.52 22.37
N PHE A 216 -11.33 -18.95 21.70
CA PHE A 216 -12.27 -18.04 21.05
C PHE A 216 -13.67 -18.61 20.98
N PHE A 217 -14.64 -17.74 20.69
CA PHE A 217 -15.96 -18.14 20.22
C PHE A 217 -16.44 -17.20 19.13
N TYR A 218 -17.31 -17.73 18.27
CA TYR A 218 -18.19 -16.95 17.41
C TYR A 218 -19.62 -17.09 17.91
N ASP A 219 -20.39 -16.03 17.75
CA ASP A 219 -21.78 -15.98 18.16
C ASP A 219 -22.62 -15.26 17.11
N VAL A 220 -23.88 -15.65 17.02
CA VAL A 220 -24.92 -14.90 16.30
C VAL A 220 -25.89 -14.47 17.37
N PRO A 221 -25.59 -13.39 18.10
CA PRO A 221 -26.41 -12.96 19.22
C PRO A 221 -27.83 -12.70 18.72
N ASP A 222 -28.83 -13.22 19.43
CA ASP A 222 -30.25 -12.93 19.22
C ASP A 222 -30.58 -11.49 19.67
N GLY A 223 -29.78 -10.51 19.24
CA GLY A 223 -29.89 -9.11 19.57
C GLY A 223 -29.70 -8.73 21.05
N ILE A 224 -29.32 -7.48 21.29
CA ILE A 224 -29.35 -6.86 22.62
C ILE A 224 -30.67 -6.10 22.76
N PHE A 225 -31.61 -6.65 23.52
CA PHE A 225 -32.91 -6.02 23.79
C PHE A 225 -32.90 -5.24 25.11
N GLU A 226 -32.17 -5.72 26.10
CA GLU A 226 -32.03 -5.13 27.42
C GLU A 226 -30.59 -5.28 27.95
N GLY A 227 -30.21 -4.43 28.91
CA GLY A 227 -28.81 -4.39 29.39
C GLY A 227 -28.30 -5.71 29.97
N LYS A 228 -29.20 -6.59 30.46
CA LYS A 228 -28.81 -7.90 31.01
C LYS A 228 -28.36 -8.89 29.94
N ASP A 229 -28.69 -8.68 28.67
CA ASP A 229 -28.33 -9.59 27.57
C ASP A 229 -26.81 -9.64 27.37
N TYR A 230 -26.08 -8.60 27.82
CA TYR A 230 -24.62 -8.61 27.89
C TYR A 230 -24.03 -9.67 28.83
N LEU A 231 -24.81 -10.22 29.78
CA LEU A 231 -24.35 -11.31 30.65
C LEU A 231 -23.96 -12.55 29.87
N GLU A 232 -24.71 -12.92 28.84
CA GLU A 232 -24.40 -14.10 28.04
C GLU A 232 -23.04 -13.95 27.36
N ILE A 233 -22.73 -12.74 26.89
CA ILE A 233 -21.44 -12.42 26.28
C ILE A 233 -20.31 -12.45 27.33
N PHE A 234 -20.56 -11.92 28.53
CA PHE A 234 -19.60 -12.01 29.64
C PHE A 234 -19.33 -13.46 30.03
N ASP A 235 -20.36 -14.29 30.19
CA ASP A 235 -20.24 -15.71 30.51
C ASP A 235 -19.41 -16.44 29.44
N LYS A 236 -19.76 -16.27 28.15
CA LYS A 236 -18.99 -16.85 27.03
C LYS A 236 -17.53 -16.38 27.03
N SER A 237 -17.28 -15.11 27.34
CA SER A 237 -15.92 -14.54 27.37
C SER A 237 -15.10 -15.05 28.55
N PHE A 238 -15.67 -15.11 29.76
CA PHE A 238 -14.96 -15.60 30.93
C PHE A 238 -14.77 -17.12 30.91
N ASN A 239 -15.61 -17.87 30.19
CA ASN A 239 -15.37 -19.30 29.93
C ASN A 239 -14.12 -19.57 29.08
N LEU A 240 -13.54 -18.55 28.41
CA LEU A 240 -12.24 -18.68 27.73
C LEU A 240 -11.05 -18.60 28.69
N LEU A 241 -11.27 -18.22 29.94
CA LEU A 241 -10.23 -18.15 30.96
C LEU A 241 -10.04 -19.52 31.62
N ASP A 242 -8.80 -19.85 31.95
CA ASP A 242 -8.46 -21.03 32.76
C ASP A 242 -8.87 -20.88 34.25
N ILE A 243 -9.51 -19.77 34.61
CA ILE A 243 -9.96 -19.46 35.95
C ILE A 243 -11.42 -19.03 35.95
N ASN A 244 -12.12 -19.32 37.05
CA ASN A 244 -13.46 -18.80 37.26
C ASN A 244 -13.37 -17.39 37.86
N ILE A 245 -14.09 -16.44 37.27
CA ILE A 245 -14.32 -15.11 37.83
C ILE A 245 -15.69 -15.13 38.51
N ASP A 246 -15.75 -14.80 39.79
CA ASP A 246 -17.03 -14.58 40.46
C ASP A 246 -17.57 -13.19 40.13
N TYR A 247 -18.73 -13.15 39.47
CA TYR A 247 -19.36 -11.89 39.09
C TYR A 247 -20.89 -11.96 39.03
N SER A 248 -21.53 -10.82 39.26
CA SER A 248 -22.99 -10.68 39.12
C SER A 248 -23.39 -9.24 38.78
N ILE A 249 -24.52 -9.05 38.09
CA ILE A 249 -25.10 -7.72 37.91
C ILE A 249 -25.84 -7.31 39.18
N THR A 250 -25.45 -6.18 39.75
CA THR A 250 -26.11 -5.59 40.92
C THR A 250 -27.14 -4.54 40.55
N ALA A 251 -26.94 -3.82 39.44
CA ALA A 251 -27.90 -2.84 38.94
C ALA A 251 -27.79 -2.62 37.42
N ILE A 252 -28.92 -2.31 36.79
CA ILE A 252 -28.99 -1.84 35.41
C ILE A 252 -29.87 -0.59 35.36
N GLU A 253 -29.36 0.49 34.77
CA GLU A 253 -30.13 1.68 34.45
C GLU A 253 -30.16 1.86 32.94
N GLU A 254 -31.36 1.96 32.36
CA GLU A 254 -31.54 2.14 30.93
C GLU A 254 -31.90 3.60 30.61
N LYS A 255 -31.17 4.20 29.65
CA LYS A 255 -31.48 5.51 29.06
C LYS A 255 -31.78 5.35 27.57
N GLU A 256 -32.22 6.42 26.92
CA GLU A 256 -32.60 6.40 25.50
C GLU A 256 -31.50 5.81 24.61
N ASP A 257 -30.25 6.20 24.84
CA ASP A 257 -29.09 5.85 24.02
C ASP A 257 -28.16 4.79 24.65
N LYS A 258 -28.35 4.43 25.93
CA LYS A 258 -27.37 3.63 26.69
C LYS A 258 -27.98 2.65 27.67
N TYR A 259 -27.25 1.58 27.92
CA TYR A 259 -27.39 0.75 29.12
C TYR A 259 -26.25 1.08 30.09
N PHE A 260 -26.54 1.42 31.33
CA PHE A 260 -25.57 1.55 32.40
C PHE A 260 -25.64 0.29 33.26
N ILE A 261 -24.51 -0.38 33.43
CA ILE A 261 -24.44 -1.68 34.11
C ILE A 261 -23.49 -1.55 35.30
N GLU A 262 -23.95 -2.00 36.46
CA GLU A 262 -23.15 -2.18 37.66
C GLU A 262 -22.96 -3.68 37.90
N LEU A 263 -21.69 -4.08 37.98
CA LEU A 263 -21.25 -5.45 38.19
C LEU A 263 -20.53 -5.52 39.54
N GLU A 264 -20.83 -6.53 40.35
CA GLU A 264 -19.96 -6.95 41.43
C GLU A 264 -19.02 -8.03 40.88
N ILE A 265 -17.72 -7.81 40.98
CA ILE A 265 -16.67 -8.72 40.48
C ILE A 265 -15.68 -8.94 41.62
N GLU A 266 -15.53 -10.18 42.08
CA GLU A 266 -14.63 -10.54 43.18
C GLU A 266 -14.83 -9.64 44.42
N GLY A 267 -16.09 -9.32 44.74
CA GLY A 267 -16.49 -8.44 45.85
C GLY A 267 -16.21 -6.94 45.64
N LYS A 268 -15.89 -6.51 44.41
CA LYS A 268 -15.69 -5.09 44.04
C LYS A 268 -16.76 -4.63 43.07
N ILE A 269 -17.25 -3.41 43.25
CA ILE A 269 -18.20 -2.79 42.33
C ILE A 269 -17.46 -2.17 41.14
N PHE A 270 -17.81 -2.61 39.94
CA PHE A 270 -17.40 -2.06 38.65
C PHE A 270 -18.61 -1.49 37.93
N LYS A 271 -18.46 -0.29 37.36
CA LYS A 271 -19.54 0.42 36.67
C LYS A 271 -19.12 0.71 35.25
N THR A 272 -19.97 0.38 34.29
CA THR A 272 -19.75 0.69 32.88
C THR A 272 -21.05 1.08 32.19
N PHE A 273 -20.96 1.37 30.90
CA PHE A 273 -22.11 1.57 30.03
C PHE A 273 -21.89 0.86 28.69
N PHE A 274 -22.95 0.69 27.93
CA PHE A 274 -22.93 0.26 26.53
C PHE A 274 -23.86 1.16 25.73
N GLN A 275 -23.44 1.55 24.53
CA GLN A 275 -24.28 2.28 23.59
C GLN A 275 -25.35 1.34 23.01
N LYS A 276 -26.54 1.89 22.75
CA LYS A 276 -27.60 1.17 22.07
C LYS A 276 -27.47 1.33 20.57
N TYR A 277 -27.17 0.22 19.89
CA TYR A 277 -27.17 0.16 18.44
C TYR A 277 -28.37 -0.65 17.94
N SER A 278 -29.59 -0.13 18.17
CA SER A 278 -30.84 -0.87 17.94
C SER A 278 -30.87 -2.18 18.73
N HIS A 279 -30.42 -3.27 18.12
CA HIS A 279 -30.30 -4.61 18.73
C HIS A 279 -28.89 -5.20 18.57
N TYR A 280 -27.89 -4.43 18.13
CA TYR A 280 -26.52 -4.91 17.96
C TYR A 280 -25.69 -4.71 19.23
N ILE A 281 -24.69 -5.58 19.40
CA ILE A 281 -23.67 -5.45 20.44
C ILE A 281 -22.86 -4.18 20.17
N ASP A 282 -22.54 -3.44 21.24
CA ASP A 282 -21.53 -2.39 21.22
C ASP A 282 -20.12 -3.02 21.16
N ASN A 283 -19.72 -3.39 19.94
CA ASN A 283 -18.48 -4.12 19.67
C ASN A 283 -17.23 -3.34 20.13
N GLU A 284 -17.22 -2.01 19.93
CA GLU A 284 -16.11 -1.17 20.36
C GLU A 284 -15.92 -1.26 21.88
N ARG A 285 -17.02 -1.18 22.64
CA ARG A 285 -16.95 -1.09 24.10
C ARG A 285 -16.85 -2.43 24.80
N ILE A 286 -17.36 -3.53 24.22
CA ILE A 286 -17.36 -4.84 24.88
C ILE A 286 -15.96 -5.35 25.19
N THR A 287 -15.02 -5.25 24.25
CA THR A 287 -13.64 -5.69 24.51
C THR A 287 -12.91 -4.77 25.48
N MET A 288 -13.19 -3.46 25.47
CA MET A 288 -12.66 -2.53 26.47
C MET A 288 -13.11 -2.94 27.87
N VAL A 289 -14.41 -3.17 28.06
CA VAL A 289 -15.00 -3.56 29.35
C VAL A 289 -14.46 -4.90 29.82
N LEU A 290 -14.41 -5.91 28.94
CA LEU A 290 -13.86 -7.23 29.28
C LEU A 290 -12.39 -7.13 29.74
N ASN A 291 -11.58 -6.30 29.09
CA ASN A 291 -10.19 -6.08 29.48
C ASN A 291 -10.05 -5.28 30.78
N GLU A 292 -10.90 -4.28 31.04
CA GLU A 292 -10.94 -3.57 32.33
C GLU A 292 -11.27 -4.54 33.48
N ILE A 293 -12.21 -5.46 33.28
CA ILE A 293 -12.56 -6.50 34.26
C ILE A 293 -11.40 -7.47 34.47
N LEU A 294 -10.73 -7.88 33.40
CA LEU A 294 -9.55 -8.74 33.46
C LEU A 294 -8.42 -8.10 34.28
N GLU A 295 -8.19 -6.80 34.09
CA GLU A 295 -7.21 -6.03 34.88
C GLU A 295 -7.58 -5.94 36.37
N LEU A 296 -8.87 -5.78 36.69
CA LEU A 296 -9.36 -5.70 38.09
C LEU A 296 -9.20 -7.01 38.87
N THR A 297 -9.37 -8.14 38.20
CA THR A 297 -9.28 -9.50 38.76
C THR A 297 -7.84 -10.01 38.83
N GLN A 298 -6.89 -9.32 38.18
CA GLN A 298 -5.51 -9.79 37.95
C GLN A 298 -5.47 -11.16 37.26
N ALA A 299 -6.57 -11.55 36.64
CA ALA A 299 -6.70 -12.77 35.88
C ALA A 299 -5.86 -12.66 34.63
N ASN A 300 -4.94 -13.61 34.41
CA ASN A 300 -4.28 -13.80 33.12
C ASN A 300 -3.67 -12.51 32.50
N VAL A 301 -2.86 -11.76 33.27
CA VAL A 301 -2.26 -10.44 32.92
C VAL A 301 -1.56 -10.38 31.54
N GLN A 302 -1.22 -11.54 30.96
CA GLN A 302 -0.54 -11.65 29.67
C GLN A 302 -1.49 -11.76 28.47
N LYS A 303 -2.75 -12.15 28.68
CA LYS A 303 -3.76 -12.29 27.63
C LYS A 303 -4.77 -11.14 27.70
N LYS A 304 -5.37 -10.81 26.56
CA LYS A 304 -6.42 -9.80 26.41
C LYS A 304 -7.52 -10.28 25.47
N PHE A 305 -8.71 -9.76 25.66
CA PHE A 305 -9.84 -9.98 24.77
C PHE A 305 -9.74 -9.06 23.55
N TYR A 306 -9.93 -9.63 22.36
CA TYR A 306 -9.96 -8.93 21.09
C TYR A 306 -11.19 -9.36 20.28
N LEU A 307 -11.69 -8.47 19.43
CA LEU A 307 -12.71 -8.82 18.46
C LEU A 307 -12.09 -9.59 17.31
N LEU A 308 -12.72 -10.70 16.95
CA LEU A 308 -12.47 -11.39 15.70
C LEU A 308 -13.19 -10.67 14.55
N SER A 309 -12.57 -10.67 13.38
CA SER A 309 -13.14 -10.05 12.18
C SER A 309 -14.50 -10.66 11.81
N TYR A 310 -15.44 -9.80 11.40
CA TYR A 310 -16.79 -10.18 10.97
C TYR A 310 -16.84 -10.98 9.65
N GLU A 311 -15.71 -11.22 8.99
CA GLU A 311 -15.66 -12.06 7.78
C GLU A 311 -16.17 -13.49 8.02
N PHE A 312 -16.26 -13.93 9.28
CA PHE A 312 -16.62 -15.29 9.67
C PHE A 312 -18.00 -15.41 10.36
N CYS A 313 -18.44 -14.40 11.13
CA CYS A 313 -19.70 -14.38 11.87
C CYS A 313 -20.05 -12.95 12.36
N ASP A 314 -21.29 -12.69 12.76
CA ASP A 314 -21.77 -11.36 13.19
C ASP A 314 -21.06 -10.83 14.46
N PHE A 315 -20.57 -11.74 15.32
CA PHE A 315 -19.79 -11.40 16.50
C PHE A 315 -18.79 -12.51 16.85
N GLY A 316 -17.59 -12.14 17.29
CA GLY A 316 -16.60 -13.10 17.78
C GLY A 316 -15.56 -12.47 18.68
N ILE A 317 -15.15 -13.21 19.70
CA ILE A 317 -14.13 -12.78 20.68
C ILE A 317 -13.06 -13.86 20.77
N VAL A 318 -11.81 -13.41 20.89
CA VAL A 318 -10.64 -14.24 21.18
C VAL A 318 -9.92 -13.72 22.43
N LEU A 319 -9.43 -14.63 23.27
CA LEU A 319 -8.50 -14.33 24.36
C LEU A 319 -7.08 -14.69 23.92
N ALA A 320 -6.25 -13.68 23.64
CA ALA A 320 -4.93 -13.88 23.05
C ALA A 320 -3.84 -13.16 23.84
N ASP A 321 -2.64 -13.74 23.87
CA ASP A 321 -1.43 -13.01 24.27
C ASP A 321 -0.94 -12.11 23.12
N GLN A 322 0.06 -11.26 23.39
CA GLN A 322 0.58 -10.34 22.37
C GLN A 322 1.11 -11.08 21.12
N SER A 323 1.77 -12.23 21.28
CA SER A 323 2.32 -12.96 20.14
C SER A 323 1.22 -13.54 19.24
N THR A 324 0.13 -14.00 19.84
CA THR A 324 -1.02 -14.58 19.16
C THR A 324 -1.85 -13.48 18.52
N TYR A 325 -2.04 -12.35 19.21
CA TYR A 325 -2.68 -11.16 18.67
C TYR A 325 -1.99 -10.68 17.38
N GLU A 326 -0.66 -10.53 17.38
CA GLU A 326 0.06 -10.10 16.18
C GLU A 326 -0.12 -11.07 15.02
N LYS A 327 -0.07 -12.39 15.28
CA LYS A 327 -0.34 -13.40 14.24
C LYS A 327 -1.76 -13.30 13.70
N LEU A 328 -2.76 -13.17 14.56
CA LEU A 328 -4.16 -13.04 14.15
C LEU A 328 -4.36 -11.78 13.31
N LYS A 329 -3.77 -10.65 13.73
CA LYS A 329 -3.82 -9.37 13.02
C LYS A 329 -3.14 -9.44 11.65
N GLU A 330 -1.96 -10.07 11.57
CA GLU A 330 -1.23 -10.27 10.31
C GLU A 330 -2.00 -11.12 9.30
N ASN A 331 -2.92 -11.97 9.77
CA ASN A 331 -3.73 -12.85 8.95
C ASN A 331 -5.15 -12.35 8.68
N GLY A 332 -5.52 -11.16 9.16
CA GLY A 332 -6.85 -10.59 8.96
C GLY A 332 -7.92 -11.12 9.91
N CYS A 333 -7.52 -11.84 10.96
CA CYS A 333 -8.45 -12.49 11.88
C CYS A 333 -8.97 -11.57 12.99
N ILE A 334 -8.25 -10.49 13.32
CA ILE A 334 -8.70 -9.46 14.27
C ILE A 334 -9.50 -8.41 13.51
N ASP A 335 -10.56 -7.85 14.10
CA ASP A 335 -11.30 -6.77 13.46
C ASP A 335 -10.40 -5.57 13.12
N PHE A 336 -10.63 -4.96 11.95
CA PHE A 336 -9.83 -3.83 11.48
C PHE A 336 -10.56 -2.54 11.77
N ASP A 337 -9.94 -1.69 12.59
CA ASP A 337 -10.51 -0.41 12.96
C ASP A 337 -10.40 0.61 11.81
N PHE A 338 -11.40 0.58 10.94
CA PHE A 338 -11.53 1.51 9.81
C PHE A 338 -11.78 2.95 10.27
N GLU A 339 -12.37 3.16 11.45
CA GLU A 339 -12.65 4.50 11.98
C GLU A 339 -11.36 5.23 12.34
N ASN A 340 -10.41 4.55 12.99
CA ASN A 340 -9.09 5.11 13.30
C ASN A 340 -8.23 5.37 12.05
N GLN A 341 -8.61 4.82 10.89
CA GLN A 341 -7.97 5.13 9.61
C GLN A 341 -8.56 6.34 8.88
N LYS A 342 -9.65 6.94 9.39
CA LYS A 342 -10.21 8.17 8.81
C LYS A 342 -9.35 9.40 9.10
N LEU A 343 -9.47 10.40 8.25
CA LEU A 343 -8.87 11.72 8.47
C LEU A 343 -9.44 12.38 9.73
N THR A 344 -8.57 12.81 10.64
CA THR A 344 -8.95 13.57 11.82
C THR A 344 -9.36 14.98 11.43
N ALA A 345 -10.11 15.66 12.30
CA ALA A 345 -10.52 17.04 12.08
C ALA A 345 -9.33 18.03 11.95
N GLU A 346 -8.16 17.69 12.50
CA GLU A 346 -6.94 18.48 12.34
C GLU A 346 -6.29 18.26 10.97
N GLU A 347 -6.19 17.01 10.53
CA GLU A 347 -5.69 16.65 9.21
C GLU A 347 -6.55 17.25 8.09
N ILE A 348 -7.89 17.17 8.20
CA ILE A 348 -8.82 17.78 7.24
C ILE A 348 -8.60 19.30 7.16
N ARG A 349 -8.41 19.96 8.31
CA ARG A 349 -8.11 21.40 8.34
C ARG A 349 -6.78 21.71 7.66
N SER A 350 -5.77 20.88 7.85
CA SER A 350 -4.46 21.01 7.20
C SER A 350 -4.54 20.85 5.68
N ILE A 351 -5.24 19.82 5.20
CA ILE A 351 -5.47 19.56 3.78
C ILE A 351 -6.18 20.76 3.13
N LYS A 352 -7.28 21.21 3.74
CA LYS A 352 -8.04 22.36 3.23
C LYS A 352 -7.18 23.62 3.14
N LYS A 353 -6.44 23.93 4.21
CA LYS A 353 -5.53 25.08 4.24
C LYS A 353 -4.48 25.01 3.13
N TYR A 354 -3.91 23.84 2.89
CA TYR A 354 -2.92 23.68 1.82
C TYR A 354 -3.56 23.78 0.42
N SER A 355 -4.74 23.19 0.21
CA SER A 355 -5.49 23.33 -1.04
C SER A 355 -5.76 24.81 -1.36
N ASP A 356 -6.18 25.57 -0.36
CA ASP A 356 -6.38 27.02 -0.49
C ASP A 356 -5.04 27.71 -0.86
N LEU A 357 -3.94 27.39 -0.15
CA LEU A 357 -2.60 27.91 -0.48
C LEU A 357 -2.16 27.59 -1.92
N SER A 358 -2.36 26.36 -2.40
CA SER A 358 -1.97 25.97 -3.76
C SER A 358 -2.77 26.75 -4.80
N THR A 359 -4.07 26.93 -4.57
CA THR A 359 -4.93 27.74 -5.43
C THR A 359 -4.44 29.18 -5.52
N GLU A 360 -4.03 29.76 -4.39
CA GLU A 360 -3.47 31.11 -4.36
C GLU A 360 -2.12 31.21 -5.09
N ILE A 361 -1.25 30.19 -5.01
CA ILE A 361 -0.01 30.12 -5.78
C ILE A 361 -0.31 30.16 -7.29
N ASP A 362 -1.22 29.31 -7.75
CA ASP A 362 -1.59 29.22 -9.17
C ASP A 362 -2.20 30.53 -9.68
N ASN A 363 -3.03 31.18 -8.86
CA ASN A 363 -3.57 32.50 -9.16
C ASN A 363 -2.46 33.55 -9.31
N ILE A 364 -1.48 33.58 -8.39
CA ILE A 364 -0.36 34.52 -8.48
C ILE A 364 0.46 34.25 -9.75
N GLU A 365 0.75 32.99 -10.07
CA GLU A 365 1.48 32.61 -11.28
C GLU A 365 0.73 33.07 -12.55
N PHE A 366 -0.57 32.84 -12.61
CA PHE A 366 -1.41 33.29 -13.72
C PHE A 366 -1.32 34.81 -13.93
N HIS A 367 -1.38 35.60 -12.86
CA HIS A 367 -1.25 37.05 -12.94
C HIS A 367 0.14 37.50 -13.39
N ILE A 368 1.20 36.85 -12.92
CA ILE A 368 2.58 37.07 -13.40
C ILE A 368 2.63 36.86 -14.92
N GLU A 369 2.06 35.76 -15.42
CA GLU A 369 2.03 35.43 -16.85
C GLU A 369 1.19 36.43 -17.67
N LEU A 370 0.07 36.91 -17.14
CA LEU A 370 -0.70 37.98 -17.77
C LEU A 370 0.09 39.29 -17.87
N VAL A 371 0.79 39.69 -16.81
CA VAL A 371 1.63 40.90 -16.83
C VAL A 371 2.76 40.75 -17.85
N LYS A 372 3.43 39.60 -17.90
CA LYS A 372 4.45 39.26 -18.91
C LYS A 372 3.91 39.36 -20.33
N LYS A 373 2.71 38.81 -20.59
CA LYS A 373 2.08 38.83 -21.93
C LYS A 373 1.69 40.24 -22.37
N SER A 374 1.08 41.02 -21.48
CA SER A 374 0.58 42.36 -21.79
C SER A 374 1.71 43.37 -22.06
N ASN A 375 2.88 43.21 -21.43
CA ASN A 375 4.01 44.13 -21.54
C ASN A 375 5.21 43.56 -22.31
N LYS A 376 5.01 42.59 -23.22
CA LYS A 376 6.09 41.85 -23.93
C LYS A 376 7.22 42.72 -24.51
N LYS A 377 6.93 43.95 -24.93
CA LYS A 377 7.93 44.89 -25.50
C LYS A 377 8.81 45.57 -24.44
N ASP A 378 8.31 45.68 -23.22
CA ASP A 378 8.95 46.42 -22.11
C ASP A 378 9.66 45.51 -21.09
N PHE A 379 9.54 44.19 -21.27
CA PHE A 379 10.16 43.17 -20.42
C PHE A 379 11.67 43.04 -20.71
N LYS A 380 12.50 43.78 -19.96
CA LYS A 380 13.97 43.74 -20.05
C LYS A 380 14.53 42.77 -19.02
N LYS A 381 15.43 41.89 -19.45
CA LYS A 381 16.09 40.88 -18.59
C LYS A 381 16.71 41.52 -17.35
N GLY A 382 16.43 40.95 -16.18
CA GLY A 382 16.96 41.41 -14.88
C GLY A 382 16.27 42.64 -14.27
N ARG A 383 15.28 43.25 -14.93
CA ARG A 383 14.44 44.29 -14.29
C ARG A 383 13.38 43.65 -13.38
N GLN A 384 13.05 44.36 -12.30
CA GLN A 384 12.02 43.98 -11.34
C GLN A 384 10.68 44.60 -11.76
N TYR A 385 9.63 43.79 -11.79
CA TYR A 385 8.25 44.15 -12.09
C TYR A 385 7.39 43.84 -10.86
N HIS A 386 6.24 44.50 -10.74
CA HIS A 386 5.31 44.22 -9.65
C HIS A 386 3.84 44.41 -10.04
N PHE A 387 2.97 43.79 -9.25
CA PHE A 387 1.53 44.05 -9.25
C PHE A 387 0.93 43.79 -7.86
N SER A 388 -0.18 44.46 -7.58
CA SER A 388 -0.99 44.21 -6.38
C SER A 388 -1.93 43.04 -6.63
N TYR A 389 -1.80 42.00 -5.82
CA TYR A 389 -2.65 40.81 -5.77
C TYR A 389 -3.66 40.93 -4.64
N GLN A 390 -4.94 41.10 -4.99
CA GLN A 390 -6.02 41.20 -4.00
C GLN A 390 -6.49 39.80 -3.60
N THR A 391 -6.40 39.48 -2.31
CA THR A 391 -6.91 38.22 -1.76
C THR A 391 -7.28 38.42 -0.29
N LYS A 392 -8.25 37.64 0.17
CA LYS A 392 -8.59 37.53 1.60
C LYS A 392 -7.79 36.43 2.29
N TYR A 393 -7.07 35.62 1.54
CA TYR A 393 -6.23 34.56 2.08
C TYR A 393 -5.03 35.17 2.81
N LEU A 394 -4.73 34.67 4.01
CA LEU A 394 -3.60 35.11 4.81
C LEU A 394 -2.52 34.04 4.78
N PHE A 395 -1.47 34.27 3.99
CA PHE A 395 -0.29 33.41 3.98
C PHE A 395 0.42 33.47 5.34
N ASP A 396 0.67 32.30 5.91
CA ASP A 396 1.59 32.14 7.04
C ASP A 396 3.04 32.09 6.55
N THR A 397 4.00 31.98 7.47
CA THR A 397 5.43 31.96 7.15
C THR A 397 5.78 30.85 6.16
N ASP A 398 5.24 29.66 6.35
CA ASP A 398 5.53 28.50 5.50
C ASP A 398 4.92 28.66 4.11
N GLY A 399 3.68 29.14 4.01
CA GLY A 399 3.03 29.45 2.74
C GLY A 399 3.78 30.55 1.96
N LEU A 400 4.24 31.60 2.64
CA LEU A 400 5.07 32.64 2.02
C LEU A 400 6.40 32.09 1.50
N ASN A 401 7.03 31.16 2.24
CA ASN A 401 8.28 30.54 1.80
C ASN A 401 8.06 29.66 0.56
N LEU A 402 7.00 28.86 0.55
CA LEU A 402 6.66 28.01 -0.61
C LEU A 402 6.35 28.83 -1.86
N ILE A 403 5.59 29.94 -1.72
CA ILE A 403 5.31 30.88 -2.81
C ILE A 403 6.61 31.46 -3.40
N LYS A 404 7.52 31.91 -2.53
CA LYS A 404 8.82 32.49 -2.95
C LYS A 404 9.67 31.45 -3.66
N GLU A 405 9.71 30.22 -3.17
CA GLU A 405 10.48 29.13 -3.75
C GLU A 405 9.93 28.74 -5.14
N LYS A 406 8.62 28.50 -5.24
CA LYS A 406 7.99 28.07 -6.49
C LYS A 406 8.03 29.13 -7.58
N LEU A 407 7.70 30.38 -7.24
CA LEU A 407 7.52 31.45 -8.23
C LEU A 407 8.75 32.35 -8.37
N ASN A 408 9.76 32.20 -7.50
CA ASN A 408 10.95 33.04 -7.44
C ASN A 408 10.61 34.55 -7.37
N ILE A 409 9.74 34.90 -6.42
CA ILE A 409 9.21 36.26 -6.23
C ILE A 409 9.54 36.82 -4.85
N VAL A 410 9.39 38.13 -4.69
CA VAL A 410 9.25 38.80 -3.40
C VAL A 410 7.78 39.14 -3.21
N ILE A 411 7.23 38.82 -2.04
CA ILE A 411 5.82 39.05 -1.70
C ILE A 411 5.75 39.87 -0.40
N VAL A 412 5.00 40.97 -0.41
CA VAL A 412 4.86 41.89 0.74
C VAL A 412 3.39 42.07 1.05
N LYS A 413 2.98 41.89 2.32
CA LYS A 413 1.59 42.08 2.72
C LYS A 413 1.19 43.56 2.66
N ILE A 414 0.01 43.83 2.10
CA ILE A 414 -0.65 45.14 2.08
C ILE A 414 -2.06 45.01 2.66
N GLU A 415 -2.79 46.13 2.79
CA GLU A 415 -4.08 46.18 3.50
C GLU A 415 -5.15 45.21 2.96
N LEU A 416 -5.22 45.02 1.63
CA LEU A 416 -6.23 44.19 0.96
C LEU A 416 -5.64 43.00 0.18
N GLY A 417 -4.42 42.56 0.53
CA GLY A 417 -3.75 41.45 -0.14
C GLY A 417 -2.24 41.55 -0.08
N TYR A 418 -1.58 41.40 -1.23
CA TYR A 418 -0.13 41.35 -1.34
C TYR A 418 0.40 42.14 -2.53
N GLU A 419 1.54 42.79 -2.35
CA GLU A 419 2.35 43.32 -3.43
C GLU A 419 3.36 42.26 -3.87
N ILE A 420 3.32 41.86 -5.14
CA ILE A 420 4.13 40.81 -5.72
C ILE A 420 5.19 41.43 -6.61
N PHE A 421 6.47 41.17 -6.32
CA PHE A 421 7.60 41.60 -7.14
C PHE A 421 8.31 40.41 -7.77
N PHE A 422 8.52 40.43 -9.08
CA PHE A 422 9.16 39.36 -9.82
C PHE A 422 10.17 39.91 -10.84
N LYS A 423 11.09 39.06 -11.29
CA LYS A 423 12.07 39.41 -12.34
C LYS A 423 11.81 38.61 -13.61
N ASN A 424 12.31 39.13 -14.73
CA ASN A 424 12.30 38.48 -16.03
C ASN A 424 13.65 37.90 -16.43
#